data_AF-A0A924B995-F1
#
_entry.id   AF-A0A924B995-F1
#
_cell.length_a   1.000
_cell.length_b   1.000
_cell.length_c   1.000
_cell.angle_alpha   90.00
_cell.angle_beta   90.00
_cell.angle_gamma   90.00
#
_symmetry.space_group_name_H-M   'P 1'
#
loop_
_entity.id
_entity.type
_entity.pdbx_description
1 polymer ?
#
loop_
_entity_poly.entity_id
_entity_poly.type
_entity_poly.pdbx_seq_one_letter_code
_entity_poly.pdbx_strand_id
1 'polypeptide(L)'
;MPLGGVIFITLFIAAFGTFLIFLARWTGGKAKKTSQAKFDVYECGIIGEEKKDTKISVKFYLTAILFILFDIEIIFMYPWASNFKSFIASGVGLYMFASMMIFLVIFIFGLWWEIRSKALEWD
;
A
#
# COMPACT_ATOMS: atom_id res chain seq x y z
N MET A 1 -2.96 -2.10 25.80
CA MET A 1 -1.48 -2.27 25.76
C MET A 1 -0.86 -1.18 26.62
N PRO A 2 0.11 -1.46 27.50
CA PRO A 2 0.79 -0.40 28.22
C PRO A 2 1.52 0.49 27.20
N LEU A 3 1.28 1.81 27.26
CA LEU A 3 1.87 2.80 26.36
C LEU A 3 3.40 2.62 26.23
N GLY A 4 4.05 2.22 27.32
CA GLY A 4 5.48 1.92 27.37
C GLY A 4 5.91 0.75 26.47
N GLY A 5 5.08 -0.27 26.29
CA GLY A 5 5.39 -1.41 25.40
C GLY A 5 5.39 -1.00 23.92
N VAL A 6 4.46 -0.15 23.52
CA VAL A 6 4.39 0.39 22.15
C VAL A 6 5.60 1.29 21.88
N ILE A 7 5.94 2.18 22.82
CA ILE A 7 7.11 3.06 22.70
C ILE A 7 8.39 2.24 22.60
N PHE A 8 8.54 1.20 23.41
CA PHE A 8 9.71 0.33 23.38
C PHE A 8 9.87 -0.41 22.04
N ILE A 9 8.78 -0.97 21.50
CA ILE A 9 8.80 -1.66 20.20
C ILE A 9 9.19 -0.69 19.08
N THR A 10 8.60 0.51 19.05
CA THR A 10 8.92 1.51 18.02
C THR A 10 10.38 1.95 18.08
N LEU A 11 10.90 2.19 19.29
CA LEU A 11 12.31 2.54 19.50
C LEU A 11 13.25 1.41 19.07
N PHE A 12 12.89 0.16 19.39
CA PHE A 12 13.68 -1.00 18.99
C PHE A 12 13.77 -1.14 17.47
N ILE A 13 12.64 -1.00 16.75
CA ILE A 13 12.61 -1.08 15.28
C ILE A 13 13.46 0.03 14.67
N ALA A 14 13.33 1.26 15.14
CA ALA A 14 14.11 2.39 14.64
C ALA A 14 15.62 2.22 14.91
N ALA A 15 15.99 1.79 16.12
CA ALA A 15 17.36 1.52 16.49
C ALA A 15 17.96 0.38 15.67
N PHE A 16 17.21 -0.70 15.47
CA PHE A 16 17.64 -1.85 14.68
C PHE A 16 17.82 -1.49 13.20
N GLY A 17 16.89 -0.75 12.60
CA GLY A 17 17.02 -0.26 11.23
C GLY A 17 18.26 0.63 11.04
N THR A 18 18.49 1.54 11.99
CA THR A 18 19.69 2.40 11.97
C THR A 18 20.98 1.60 12.16
N PHE A 19 20.96 0.61 13.05
CA PHE A 19 22.08 -0.29 13.28
C PHE A 19 22.43 -1.09 12.02
N LEU A 20 21.43 -1.61 11.29
CA LEU A 20 21.65 -2.32 10.03
C LEU A 20 22.27 -1.42 8.96
N ILE A 21 21.80 -0.17 8.82
CA ILE A 21 22.39 0.81 7.89
C ILE A 21 23.85 1.10 8.28
N PHE A 22 24.12 1.27 9.57
CA PHE A 22 25.47 1.52 10.07
C PHE A 22 26.40 0.32 9.82
N LEU A 23 25.93 -0.90 10.11
CA LEU A 23 26.67 -2.12 9.92
C LEU A 23 26.96 -2.37 8.43
N ALA A 24 25.98 -2.14 7.56
CA ALA A 24 26.15 -2.20 6.10
C ALA A 24 27.19 -1.19 5.60
N ARG A 25 27.26 0.01 6.18
CA ARG A 25 28.29 1.01 5.86
C ARG A 25 29.67 0.66 6.40
N TRP A 26 29.74 -0.10 7.49
CA TRP A 26 31.00 -0.53 8.09
C TRP A 26 31.60 -1.75 7.39
N THR A 27 30.77 -2.74 7.03
CA THR A 27 31.19 -3.95 6.30
C THR A 27 31.27 -3.75 4.79
N GLY A 28 30.41 -2.89 4.24
CA GLY A 28 30.44 -2.44 2.85
C GLY A 28 31.66 -1.56 2.62
N GLY A 29 32.77 -2.20 2.26
CA GLY A 29 34.05 -1.52 2.01
C GLY A 29 33.87 -0.25 1.17
N LYS A 30 34.56 0.83 1.56
CA LYS A 30 34.49 2.12 0.86
C LYS A 30 34.77 1.89 -0.63
N ALA A 31 33.74 1.94 -1.48
CA ALA A 31 33.92 1.92 -2.92
C ALA A 31 34.91 3.04 -3.26
N LYS A 32 36.11 2.68 -3.76
CA LYS A 32 37.10 3.66 -4.22
C LYS A 32 36.41 4.50 -5.30
N LYS A 33 36.04 5.72 -4.92
CA LYS A 33 35.43 6.76 -5.76
C LYS A 33 36.48 7.24 -6.77
N THR A 34 36.81 6.40 -7.74
CA THR A 34 37.92 6.71 -8.66
C THR A 34 37.44 7.09 -10.05
N SER A 35 36.22 6.71 -10.46
CA SER A 35 35.68 7.08 -11.77
C SER A 35 34.34 7.77 -11.63
N GLN A 36 34.19 8.93 -12.30
CA GLN A 36 32.95 9.70 -12.39
C GLN A 36 31.82 8.87 -13.03
N ALA A 37 32.16 7.94 -13.93
CA ALA A 37 31.21 7.02 -14.56
C ALA A 37 30.48 6.09 -13.57
N LYS A 38 31.03 5.86 -12.36
CA LYS A 38 30.31 5.07 -11.31
C LYS A 38 29.12 5.82 -10.71
N PHE A 39 29.01 7.13 -10.96
CA PHE A 39 27.91 7.94 -10.49
C PHE A 39 26.84 8.15 -11.57
N ASP A 40 27.08 7.69 -12.79
CA ASP A 40 26.09 7.73 -13.86
C ASP A 40 25.09 6.58 -13.71
N VAL A 41 23.84 6.83 -14.11
CA VAL A 41 22.73 5.85 -14.00
C VAL A 41 22.97 4.62 -14.88
N TYR A 42 23.67 4.80 -16.00
CA TYR A 42 24.04 3.76 -16.96
C TYR A 42 25.46 3.97 -17.46
N GLU A 43 26.25 2.89 -17.60
CA GLU A 43 27.64 2.95 -18.09
C GLU A 43 27.73 3.14 -19.62
N CYS A 44 26.68 2.75 -20.35
CA CYS A 44 26.57 2.87 -21.79
C CYS A 44 25.13 3.30 -22.12
N GLY A 45 24.97 4.25 -23.05
CA GLY A 45 23.68 4.74 -23.48
C GLY A 45 23.76 6.16 -23.99
N ILE A 46 22.68 6.60 -24.65
CA ILE A 46 22.51 8.01 -24.97
C ILE A 46 22.06 8.69 -23.67
N ILE A 47 22.75 9.77 -23.29
CA ILE A 47 22.33 10.63 -22.17
C ILE A 47 20.87 11.00 -22.43
N GLY A 48 19.97 10.49 -21.60
CA GLY A 48 18.55 10.71 -21.79
C GLY A 48 18.27 12.20 -21.68
N GLU A 49 17.85 12.82 -22.77
CA GLU A 49 17.16 14.11 -22.66
C GLU A 49 15.96 13.86 -21.76
N GLU A 50 15.88 14.56 -20.63
CA GLU A 50 14.73 14.49 -19.73
C GLU A 50 13.50 15.01 -20.47
N LYS A 51 12.81 14.10 -21.17
CA LYS A 51 11.48 14.36 -21.70
C LYS A 51 10.55 14.49 -20.51
N LYS A 52 10.28 15.75 -20.16
CA LYS A 52 9.38 16.17 -19.08
C LYS A 52 7.99 15.52 -19.15
N ASP A 53 7.58 15.07 -20.35
CA ASP A 53 6.27 14.49 -20.65
C ASP A 53 6.36 13.04 -21.15
N THR A 54 6.84 12.13 -20.31
CA THR A 54 6.70 10.70 -20.61
C THR A 54 5.22 10.31 -20.44
N LYS A 55 4.57 9.92 -21.54
CA LYS A 55 3.18 9.47 -21.54
C LYS A 55 3.08 8.11 -20.87
N ILE A 56 2.71 8.09 -19.60
CA ILE A 56 2.34 6.87 -18.87
C ILE A 56 0.94 6.45 -19.31
N SER A 57 0.68 5.14 -19.43
CA SER A 57 -0.65 4.66 -19.80
C SER A 57 -1.67 4.91 -18.67
N VAL A 58 -2.89 5.30 -19.04
CA VAL A 58 -3.98 5.59 -18.09
C VAL A 58 -4.35 4.35 -17.25
N LYS A 59 -4.04 3.15 -17.74
CA LYS A 59 -4.29 1.85 -17.07
C LYS A 59 -3.67 1.77 -15.67
N PHE A 60 -2.48 2.36 -15.46
CA PHE A 60 -1.85 2.41 -14.14
C PHE A 60 -2.66 3.24 -13.14
N TYR A 61 -3.27 4.34 -13.61
CA TYR A 61 -4.09 5.21 -12.78
C TYR A 61 -5.43 4.56 -12.40
N LEU A 62 -6.07 3.86 -13.35
CA LEU A 62 -7.30 3.09 -13.08
C LEU A 62 -7.07 2.01 -12.02
N THR A 63 -5.94 1.29 -12.11
CA THR A 63 -5.56 0.28 -11.12
C THR A 63 -5.34 0.90 -9.74
N ALA A 64 -4.69 2.07 -9.67
CA ALA A 64 -4.47 2.78 -8.41
C ALA A 64 -5.78 3.27 -7.77
N ILE A 65 -6.70 3.85 -8.56
CA ILE A 65 -8.02 4.26 -8.05
C ILE A 65 -8.80 3.05 -7.54
N LEU A 66 -8.80 1.95 -8.29
CA LEU A 66 -9.52 0.74 -7.87
C LEU A 66 -8.97 0.20 -6.55
N PHE A 67 -7.64 0.22 -6.37
CA PHE A 67 -7.02 -0.17 -5.10
C PHE A 67 -7.44 0.74 -3.94
N ILE A 68 -7.46 2.06 -4.15
CA ILE A 68 -7.92 3.02 -3.14
C ILE A 68 -9.38 2.76 -2.77
N LEU A 69 -10.24 2.52 -3.77
CA LEU A 69 -11.65 2.22 -3.54
C LEU A 69 -11.78 0.94 -2.71
N PHE A 70 -11.10 -0.15 -3.07
CA PHE A 70 -11.11 -1.40 -2.32
C PHE A 70 -10.62 -1.24 -0.87
N ASP A 71 -9.57 -0.45 -0.65
CA ASP A 71 -9.02 -0.21 0.69
C ASP A 71 -10.00 0.58 1.58
N ILE A 72 -10.66 1.60 1.03
CA ILE A 72 -11.69 2.38 1.74
C ILE A 72 -12.85 1.49 2.20
N GLU A 73 -13.28 0.53 1.37
CA GLU A 73 -14.34 -0.41 1.71
C GLU A 73 -13.94 -1.26 2.94
N ILE A 74 -12.70 -1.76 2.99
CA ILE A 74 -12.19 -2.52 4.14
C ILE A 74 -12.16 -1.67 5.42
N ILE A 75 -11.81 -0.39 5.30
CA ILE A 75 -11.83 0.54 6.44
C ILE A 75 -13.24 0.64 7.04
N PHE A 76 -14.31 0.55 6.24
CA PHE A 76 -15.67 0.50 6.75
C PHE A 76 -16.04 -0.87 7.34
N MET A 77 -15.56 -1.95 6.73
CA MET A 77 -15.83 -3.31 7.21
C MET A 77 -15.20 -3.60 8.58
N TYR A 78 -14.05 -3.00 8.88
CA TYR A 78 -13.28 -3.34 10.08
C TYR A 78 -13.95 -2.93 11.42
N PRO A 79 -14.44 -1.69 11.60
CA PRO A 79 -15.21 -1.31 12.78
C PRO A 79 -16.50 -2.11 12.94
N TRP A 80 -17.18 -2.42 11.83
CA TRP A 80 -18.36 -3.28 11.85
C TRP A 80 -18.03 -4.69 12.38
N ALA A 81 -16.99 -5.33 11.83
CA ALA A 81 -16.59 -6.69 12.20
C ALA A 81 -16.12 -6.77 13.65
N SER A 82 -15.31 -5.81 14.09
CA SER A 82 -14.78 -5.75 15.46
C SER A 82 -15.87 -5.50 16.52
N ASN A 83 -16.91 -4.73 16.20
CA ASN A 83 -18.01 -4.41 17.12
C ASN A 83 -19.24 -5.32 16.98
N PHE A 84 -19.21 -6.30 16.07
CA PHE A 84 -20.38 -7.14 15.78
C PHE A 84 -20.96 -7.85 17.02
N LYS A 85 -20.09 -8.33 17.92
CA LYS A 85 -20.51 -8.94 19.20
C LYS A 85 -21.30 -7.97 20.09
N SER A 86 -20.91 -6.69 20.11
CA SER A 86 -21.60 -5.63 20.86
C SER A 86 -22.98 -5.34 20.29
N PHE A 87 -23.11 -5.33 18.95
CA PHE A 87 -24.40 -5.13 18.28
C PHE A 87 -25.38 -6.28 18.54
N ILE A 88 -24.91 -7.53 18.62
CA ILE A 88 -25.75 -8.67 19.01
C ILE A 88 -26.25 -8.51 20.45
N ALA A 89 -25.37 -8.16 21.38
CA ALA A 89 -25.74 -7.96 22.79
C ALA A 89 -26.76 -6.82 22.98
N SER A 90 -26.72 -5.81 22.11
CA SER A 90 -27.64 -4.67 22.11
C SER A 90 -28.96 -4.92 21.38
N GLY A 91 -29.20 -6.13 20.86
CA GLY A 91 -30.43 -6.49 20.14
C GLY A 91 -30.52 -5.96 18.70
N VAL A 92 -29.51 -5.23 18.21
CA VAL A 92 -29.47 -4.64 16.85
C VAL A 92 -28.64 -5.46 15.85
N GLY A 93 -28.16 -6.64 16.25
CA GLY A 93 -27.27 -7.47 15.43
C GLY A 93 -27.82 -7.83 14.05
N LEU A 94 -29.13 -8.08 13.94
CA LEU A 94 -29.76 -8.48 12.68
C LEU A 94 -29.87 -7.32 11.68
N TYR A 95 -30.19 -6.11 12.17
CA TYR A 95 -30.17 -4.89 11.37
C TYR A 95 -28.75 -4.58 10.88
N MET A 96 -27.76 -4.67 11.77
CA MET A 96 -26.38 -4.37 11.43
C MET A 96 -25.75 -5.42 10.51
N PHE A 97 -26.22 -6.66 10.56
CA PHE A 97 -25.86 -7.69 9.59
C PHE A 97 -26.48 -7.39 8.21
N ALA A 98 -27.76 -7.02 8.16
CA ALA A 98 -28.44 -6.71 6.90
C ALA A 98 -27.83 -5.49 6.19
N SER A 99 -27.47 -4.43 6.93
CA SER A 99 -26.81 -3.26 6.35
C SER A 99 -25.47 -3.60 5.72
N MET A 100 -24.68 -4.46 6.37
CA MET A 100 -23.41 -4.96 5.83
C MET A 100 -23.60 -5.83 4.58
N MET A 101 -24.63 -6.67 4.55
CA MET A 101 -24.95 -7.48 3.37
C MET A 101 -25.30 -6.60 2.16
N ILE A 102 -26.09 -5.54 2.36
CA ILE A 102 -26.42 -4.59 1.29
C ILE A 102 -25.14 -3.88 0.80
N PHE A 103 -24.29 -3.43 1.71
CA PHE A 103 -23.01 -2.81 1.40
C PHE A 103 -22.12 -3.73 0.55
N LEU A 104 -21.97 -5.01 0.95
CA LEU A 104 -21.22 -6.01 0.20
C LEU A 104 -21.80 -6.28 -1.19
N VAL A 105 -23.13 -6.32 -1.33
CA VAL A 105 -23.77 -6.52 -2.65
C VAL A 105 -23.46 -5.37 -3.60
N ILE A 106 -23.53 -4.12 -3.13
CA ILE A 106 -23.19 -2.94 -3.94
C ILE A 106 -21.72 -2.99 -4.35
N PHE A 107 -20.83 -3.31 -3.41
CA PHE A 107 -19.40 -3.44 -3.66
C PHE A 107 -19.08 -4.55 -4.69
N ILE A 108 -19.64 -5.74 -4.53
CA ILE A 108 -19.46 -6.86 -5.47
C ILE A 108 -20.00 -6.48 -6.85
N PHE A 109 -21.12 -5.75 -6.93
CA PHE A 109 -21.66 -5.27 -8.19
C PHE A 109 -20.72 -4.29 -8.89
N GLY A 110 -20.10 -3.37 -8.15
CA GLY A 110 -19.08 -2.46 -8.66
C GLY A 110 -17.86 -3.20 -9.22
N LEU A 111 -17.33 -4.17 -8.46
CA LEU A 111 -16.23 -5.02 -8.93
C LEU A 111 -16.59 -5.83 -10.17
N TRP A 112 -17.80 -6.38 -10.20
CA TRP A 112 -18.29 -7.12 -11.35
C TRP A 112 -18.35 -6.23 -12.60
N TRP A 113 -18.83 -4.99 -12.46
CA TRP A 113 -18.87 -4.02 -13.56
C TRP A 113 -17.46 -3.67 -14.08
N GLU A 114 -16.51 -3.43 -13.19
CA GLU A 114 -15.12 -3.11 -13.56
C GLU A 114 -14.44 -4.25 -14.32
N ILE A 115 -14.64 -5.50 -13.88
CA ILE A 115 -14.14 -6.69 -14.58
C ILE A 115 -14.76 -6.79 -15.99
N ARG A 116 -16.06 -6.53 -16.12
CA ARG A 116 -16.76 -6.54 -17.42
C ARG A 116 -16.31 -5.42 -18.35
N SER A 117 -15.87 -4.29 -17.79
CA SER A 117 -15.37 -3.15 -18.54
C SER A 117 -13.96 -3.34 -19.10
N LYS A 118 -13.30 -4.48 -18.78
CA LYS A 118 -11.92 -4.81 -19.23
C LYS A 118 -10.88 -3.73 -18.87
N ALA A 119 -11.17 -2.88 -17.88
CA ALA A 119 -10.28 -1.82 -17.43
C ALA A 119 -8.94 -2.36 -16.87
N LEU A 120 -8.92 -3.66 -16.55
CA LEU A 120 -7.80 -4.38 -15.96
C LEU A 120 -7.01 -5.24 -16.97
N GLU A 121 -7.37 -5.24 -18.27
CA GLU A 121 -6.66 -6.04 -19.27
C GLU A 121 -5.38 -5.32 -19.77
N TRP A 122 -4.25 -6.02 -19.63
CA TRP A 122 -2.91 -5.57 -20.00
C TRP A 122 -2.48 -6.23 -21.31
N ASP A 123 -3.03 -5.77 -22.42
CA ASP A 123 -2.33 -5.80 -23.72
C ASP A 123 -1.32 -4.64 -23.80
#